data_AF-A0A8M8V1E8-F1
#
_entry.id   AF-A0A8M8V1E8-F1
#
_cell.length_a   1.000
_cell.length_b   1.000
_cell.length_c   1.000
_cell.angle_alpha   90.00
_cell.angle_beta   90.00
_cell.angle_gamma   90.00
#
_symmetry.space_group_name_H-M   'P 1'
#
loop_
_entity.id
_entity.type
_entity.pdbx_description
1 polymer ?
#
loop_
_entity_poly.entity_id
_entity_poly.type
_entity_poly.pdbx_seq_one_letter_code
_entity_poly.pdbx_strand_id
1 'polypeptide(L)'
;MATSCSYYAFPLMISCTAESRPPRFGLPKPSTSSSSSAACKVMKLIPYHRQISTIMDLPIKEIAGKLLEALVDHVFEFVDQPYLPSQSNFAPVDEIGEPVRATLVHGSIPHDLPEGVYIRTGSNPLHGVQKSAVSIFGKSSHVWVEGEGMIHALYFNKDSSDGGWTTFYNNKYVSTDTFELEKEKKKPVFLPATEGDPPAVLSAFLLNLMRFGVANKNMSNTNVFEHAGKHYTISENDVAPYEIDIRNLETIGTWDEIADSWNRPFTSHPKKAPRTGELVTIGIDAKNPYLVLGVISADGKKLIHKVDLRFKRSILCHEMGVTQRLIRYEKEEYARIGVMPRYGEVDSVRWFEVKPCCAFHIINCYEEDDEVVVMGCRAQDSIIPGPDLGKDKLEWFSRGFKKVDSYDDHSNMEEGFLFARPYEWRLNMKTGQVKERYLVGLQFSMDFPIINHNFTGLKTKYAYTQLVHSHASSAAGMVKYGGLAKLCLQDNNVQFLEGTQNGEGSGEEYRKIEYHMFPENTFCTGASFVAKQGSVDEDDGWLITFVHNEDTNTSEVYIVDAKKISSEAVAKIRLPCRVPYGFHGAYMHAS
;
A
#
# COMPACT_ATOMS: atom_id res chain seq x y z
N MET A 1 21.03 -15.37 -33.97
CA MET A 1 20.18 -15.59 -32.78
C MET A 1 20.30 -14.34 -31.93
N ALA A 2 19.20 -13.67 -31.59
CA ALA A 2 19.23 -12.49 -30.73
C ALA A 2 18.86 -12.90 -29.30
N THR A 3 19.74 -12.64 -28.34
CA THR A 3 19.48 -12.84 -26.91
C THR A 3 18.63 -11.68 -26.38
N SER A 4 17.41 -11.97 -25.95
CA SER A 4 16.47 -10.96 -25.43
C SER A 4 16.81 -10.52 -24.01
N CYS A 5 17.00 -9.21 -23.79
CA CYS A 5 17.21 -8.56 -22.49
C CYS A 5 16.06 -7.59 -22.13
N SER A 6 15.94 -7.16 -20.86
CA SER A 6 14.67 -6.67 -20.28
C SER A 6 14.84 -5.67 -19.09
N TYR A 7 14.16 -4.47 -18.99
CA TYR A 7 14.40 -3.20 -18.18
C TYR A 7 13.53 -2.21 -17.12
N TYR A 8 12.41 -2.01 -16.30
CA TYR A 8 10.98 -2.38 -15.70
C TYR A 8 10.45 -0.99 -15.23
N ALA A 9 9.34 -0.86 -14.47
CA ALA A 9 8.88 0.47 -14.04
C ALA A 9 8.19 0.68 -12.66
N PHE A 10 8.91 1.20 -11.64
CA PHE A 10 8.31 1.86 -10.46
C PHE A 10 7.86 3.33 -10.76
N PRO A 11 6.77 3.83 -10.16
CA PRO A 11 6.53 5.27 -10.03
C PRO A 11 7.46 5.87 -8.95
N LEU A 12 7.38 7.19 -8.74
CA LEU A 12 7.99 7.77 -7.55
C LEU A 12 7.27 9.03 -7.08
N MET A 13 7.08 9.14 -5.76
CA MET A 13 6.28 10.21 -5.16
C MET A 13 7.12 11.36 -4.62
N ILE A 14 6.60 12.57 -4.76
CA ILE A 14 7.06 13.78 -4.07
C ILE A 14 5.83 14.49 -3.49
N SER A 15 5.93 15.00 -2.26
CA SER A 15 4.94 15.93 -1.71
C SER A 15 5.25 17.36 -2.17
N CYS A 16 4.22 18.08 -2.60
CA CYS A 16 4.28 19.44 -3.12
C CYS A 16 4.01 20.48 -2.02
N THR A 17 4.91 20.57 -1.03
CA THR A 17 4.90 21.72 -0.10
C THR A 17 5.23 23.02 -0.85
N ALA A 18 4.20 23.80 -1.15
CA ALA A 18 4.28 24.99 -2.00
C ALA A 18 4.91 26.20 -1.27
N GLU A 19 6.25 26.27 -1.22
CA GLU A 19 6.94 27.47 -0.76
C GLU A 19 6.86 28.62 -1.77
N SER A 20 5.99 29.59 -1.48
CA SER A 20 6.07 30.92 -2.11
C SER A 20 7.30 31.66 -1.58
N ARG A 21 8.15 32.18 -2.48
CA ARG A 21 9.42 32.83 -2.12
C ARG A 21 9.17 34.13 -1.31
N PRO A 22 9.71 34.28 -0.08
CA PRO A 22 9.81 35.58 0.56
C PRO A 22 10.85 36.46 -0.16
N PRO A 23 10.66 37.79 -0.23
CA PRO A 23 11.59 38.69 -0.92
C PRO A 23 12.93 38.81 -0.19
N ARG A 24 14.03 38.94 -0.94
CA ARG A 24 15.38 39.11 -0.39
C ARG A 24 15.54 40.47 0.31
N PHE A 25 15.52 40.47 1.63
CA PHE A 25 16.16 41.50 2.46
C PHE A 25 17.32 40.88 3.24
N GLY A 26 18.51 41.45 3.12
CA GLY A 26 19.74 40.91 3.72
C GLY A 26 20.17 41.69 4.96
N LEU A 27 20.40 40.98 6.06
CA LEU A 27 21.11 41.41 7.28
C LEU A 27 21.93 40.21 7.82
N PRO A 28 22.85 40.38 8.81
CA PRO A 28 24.13 39.65 8.80
C PRO A 28 24.14 38.24 9.40
N LYS A 29 25.19 37.50 9.05
CA LYS A 29 25.48 36.12 9.51
C LYS A 29 25.64 36.01 11.04
N PRO A 30 24.93 35.08 11.70
CA PRO A 30 25.34 34.52 13.00
C PRO A 30 26.57 33.62 12.89
N SER A 31 27.23 33.34 14.02
CA SER A 31 28.43 32.49 14.10
C SER A 31 28.12 31.00 13.94
N THR A 32 29.02 30.28 13.26
CA THR A 32 28.90 28.83 13.04
C THR A 32 29.43 28.01 14.22
N SER A 33 28.55 27.32 14.95
CA SER A 33 28.89 26.18 15.81
C SER A 33 28.12 24.94 15.33
N SER A 34 28.84 23.94 14.82
CA SER A 34 28.25 22.86 14.02
C SER A 34 27.70 21.68 14.85
N SER A 35 26.41 21.72 15.19
CA SER A 35 25.69 20.61 15.83
C SER A 35 25.53 19.36 14.94
N SER A 36 25.56 19.53 13.61
CA SER A 36 25.37 18.46 12.61
C SER A 36 26.39 17.31 12.68
N SER A 37 27.53 17.49 13.35
CA SER A 37 28.56 16.45 13.48
C SER A 37 28.26 15.37 14.54
N ALA A 38 27.30 15.60 15.44
CA ALA A 38 26.98 14.68 16.52
C ALA A 38 26.16 13.46 16.05
N ALA A 39 25.03 13.68 15.37
CA ALA A 39 24.14 12.62 14.90
C ALA A 39 24.85 11.60 13.97
N CYS A 40 25.71 12.11 13.07
CA CYS A 40 26.49 11.28 12.13
C CYS A 40 27.57 10.40 12.83
N LYS A 41 27.97 10.73 14.07
CA LYS A 41 28.89 9.90 14.86
C LYS A 41 28.19 8.76 15.60
N VAL A 42 26.99 8.98 16.12
CA VAL A 42 26.22 7.95 16.86
C VAL A 42 25.85 6.76 15.97
N MET A 43 25.51 7.01 14.70
CA MET A 43 25.15 5.94 13.75
C MET A 43 26.30 4.97 13.36
N LYS A 44 27.54 5.20 13.79
CA LYS A 44 28.71 4.37 13.39
C LYS A 44 29.05 3.20 14.33
N LEU A 45 28.20 2.89 15.31
CA LEU A 45 28.51 1.97 16.42
C LEU A 45 27.63 0.70 16.50
N ILE A 46 26.93 0.32 15.43
CA ILE A 46 26.06 -0.88 15.40
C ILE A 46 26.53 -1.88 14.33
N PRO A 47 27.35 -2.88 14.68
CA PRO A 47 27.62 -4.05 13.84
C PRO A 47 26.40 -5.00 13.76
N TYR A 48 26.44 -5.93 12.81
CA TYR A 48 25.42 -6.98 12.64
C TYR A 48 25.35 -7.92 13.85
N HIS A 49 24.13 -8.22 14.32
CA HIS A 49 23.91 -9.14 15.44
C HIS A 49 23.85 -10.62 15.00
N ARG A 50 24.97 -11.14 14.47
CA ARG A 50 25.35 -12.56 14.61
C ARG A 50 26.76 -12.59 15.20
N GLN A 51 26.91 -13.25 16.35
CA GLN A 51 28.13 -13.30 17.19
C GLN A 51 28.58 -11.96 17.83
N ILE A 52 27.73 -11.38 18.69
CA ILE A 52 28.22 -10.66 19.90
C ILE A 52 27.58 -11.32 21.12
N SER A 53 28.16 -12.45 21.54
CA SER A 53 27.68 -13.31 22.62
C SER A 53 28.82 -13.71 23.57
N THR A 54 29.64 -12.74 23.96
CA THR A 54 30.69 -12.91 24.97
C THR A 54 31.04 -11.55 25.60
N ILE A 55 31.34 -11.54 26.91
CA ILE A 55 31.84 -10.38 27.68
C ILE A 55 30.86 -9.19 27.82
N MET A 56 29.60 -9.45 28.17
CA MET A 56 28.79 -8.61 29.07
C MET A 56 27.82 -9.52 29.82
N ASP A 57 27.80 -9.45 31.16
CA ASP A 57 27.05 -10.41 31.97
C ASP A 57 25.53 -10.28 31.79
N LEU A 58 24.86 -11.42 31.61
CA LEU A 58 23.41 -11.51 31.37
C LEU A 58 22.56 -10.71 32.39
N PRO A 59 22.81 -10.78 33.73
CA PRO A 59 22.05 -10.00 34.70
C PRO A 59 22.14 -8.48 34.50
N ILE A 60 23.25 -7.96 33.99
CA ILE A 60 23.43 -6.51 33.79
C ILE A 60 22.52 -6.03 32.65
N LYS A 61 22.37 -6.82 31.58
CA LYS A 61 21.42 -6.51 30.49
C LYS A 61 19.97 -6.55 30.96
N GLU A 62 19.61 -7.53 31.79
CA GLU A 62 18.25 -7.65 32.33
C GLU A 62 17.89 -6.48 33.28
N ILE A 63 18.81 -6.09 34.16
CA ILE A 63 18.65 -4.94 35.05
C ILE A 63 18.56 -3.63 34.26
N ALA A 64 19.41 -3.45 33.24
CA ALA A 64 19.37 -2.27 32.37
C ALA A 64 18.05 -2.19 31.57
N GLY A 65 17.55 -3.33 31.07
CA GLY A 65 16.26 -3.42 30.39
C GLY A 65 15.10 -3.03 31.30
N LYS A 66 15.05 -3.57 32.53
CA LYS A 66 14.02 -3.22 33.53
C LYS A 66 14.07 -1.76 33.96
N LEU A 67 15.27 -1.17 34.10
CA LEU A 67 15.43 0.25 34.37
C LEU A 67 14.95 1.11 33.20
N LEU A 68 15.14 0.66 31.95
CA LEU A 68 14.69 1.35 30.76
C LEU A 68 13.17 1.22 30.53
N GLU A 69 12.55 0.07 30.84
CA GLU A 69 11.09 -0.06 30.90
C GLU A 69 10.50 0.90 31.94
N ALA A 70 11.04 0.92 33.17
CA ALA A 70 10.58 1.82 34.24
C ALA A 70 10.78 3.31 33.92
N LEU A 71 11.85 3.66 33.19
CA LEU A 71 12.05 5.03 32.70
C LEU A 71 10.98 5.42 31.67
N VAL A 72 10.64 4.53 30.73
CA VAL A 72 9.61 4.80 29.73
C VAL A 72 8.22 4.90 30.37
N ASP A 73 7.86 3.95 31.23
CA ASP A 73 6.58 3.95 31.97
C ASP A 73 6.41 5.15 32.92
N HIS A 74 7.48 5.89 33.24
CA HIS A 74 7.44 7.12 34.04
C HIS A 74 7.49 8.42 33.22
N VAL A 75 8.09 8.40 32.02
CA VAL A 75 8.34 9.60 31.19
C VAL A 75 7.33 9.75 30.04
N PHE A 76 6.65 8.66 29.65
CA PHE A 76 5.72 8.63 28.52
C PHE A 76 4.32 8.19 28.96
N GLU A 77 3.32 9.04 28.70
CA GLU A 77 1.90 8.73 28.88
C GLU A 77 1.30 8.29 27.54
N PHE A 78 0.69 7.11 27.49
CA PHE A 78 -0.08 6.67 26.33
C PHE A 78 -1.46 7.32 26.33
N VAL A 79 -1.79 8.03 25.25
CA VAL A 79 -3.07 8.74 25.07
C VAL A 79 -3.78 8.21 23.82
N ASP A 80 -5.06 7.94 23.94
CA ASP A 80 -5.88 7.40 22.85
C ASP A 80 -6.08 8.40 21.70
N GLN A 81 -6.09 7.90 20.46
CA GLN A 81 -6.57 8.62 19.27
C GLN A 81 -7.99 8.11 18.96
N PRO A 82 -9.05 8.76 19.46
CA PRO A 82 -10.42 8.27 19.32
C PRO A 82 -10.94 8.45 17.89
N TYR A 83 -11.66 7.44 17.39
CA TYR A 83 -12.36 7.52 16.10
C TYR A 83 -13.53 8.50 16.16
N LEU A 84 -13.67 9.30 15.10
CA LEU A 84 -14.87 10.11 14.86
C LEU A 84 -16.07 9.20 14.51
N PRO A 85 -17.33 9.67 14.64
CA PRO A 85 -18.49 8.93 14.14
C PRO A 85 -18.40 8.59 12.64
N SER A 86 -17.82 9.49 11.84
CA SER A 86 -17.52 9.28 10.42
C SER A 86 -16.36 8.31 10.16
N GLN A 87 -15.68 7.81 11.20
CA GLN A 87 -14.59 6.84 11.14
C GLN A 87 -14.96 5.49 11.80
N SER A 88 -16.23 5.27 12.15
CA SER A 88 -16.69 4.11 12.94
C SER A 88 -16.17 2.75 12.45
N ASN A 89 -16.18 2.48 11.14
CA ASN A 89 -15.71 1.21 10.59
C ASN A 89 -14.17 1.12 10.39
N PHE A 90 -13.38 2.13 10.81
CA PHE A 90 -11.93 1.98 11.02
C PHE A 90 -11.58 1.44 12.42
N ALA A 91 -12.56 1.33 13.33
CA ALA A 91 -12.34 0.69 14.63
C ALA A 91 -12.07 -0.82 14.48
N PRO A 92 -11.24 -1.43 15.34
CA PRO A 92 -10.91 -2.85 15.29
C PRO A 92 -12.10 -3.76 15.64
N VAL A 93 -11.97 -5.05 15.31
CA VAL A 93 -12.83 -6.14 15.78
C VAL A 93 -12.02 -7.24 16.46
N ASP A 94 -12.69 -8.07 17.26
CA ASP A 94 -12.16 -9.29 17.85
C ASP A 94 -12.13 -10.45 16.84
N GLU A 95 -11.34 -11.49 17.11
CA GLU A 95 -11.40 -12.77 16.39
C GLU A 95 -12.70 -13.50 16.70
N ILE A 96 -13.37 -14.08 15.70
CA ILE A 96 -14.55 -14.94 15.95
C ILE A 96 -14.19 -16.38 16.39
N GLY A 97 -12.91 -16.75 16.29
CA GLY A 97 -12.41 -18.09 16.60
C GLY A 97 -12.61 -19.08 15.45
N GLU A 98 -13.69 -19.86 15.51
CA GLU A 98 -13.99 -20.90 14.52
C GLU A 98 -14.67 -20.31 13.26
N PRO A 99 -14.41 -20.86 12.05
CA PRO A 99 -15.06 -20.38 10.83
C PRO A 99 -16.59 -20.49 10.86
N VAL A 100 -17.29 -19.36 10.72
CA VAL A 100 -18.75 -19.29 10.75
C VAL A 100 -19.32 -19.20 9.33
N ARG A 101 -20.39 -19.95 9.05
CA ARG A 101 -21.05 -19.96 7.73
C ARG A 101 -21.57 -18.56 7.36
N ALA A 102 -21.14 -18.05 6.21
CA ALA A 102 -21.66 -16.81 5.63
C ALA A 102 -22.97 -17.06 4.87
N THR A 103 -23.81 -16.04 4.75
CA THR A 103 -25.19 -16.19 4.22
C THR A 103 -25.33 -15.50 2.87
N LEU A 104 -25.67 -16.23 1.81
CA LEU A 104 -26.07 -15.64 0.54
C LEU A 104 -27.42 -14.91 0.73
N VAL A 105 -27.45 -13.60 0.50
CA VAL A 105 -28.62 -12.73 0.77
C VAL A 105 -29.18 -12.05 -0.48
N HIS A 106 -28.46 -12.08 -1.59
CA HIS A 106 -28.93 -11.62 -2.90
C HIS A 106 -28.20 -12.38 -4.01
N GLY A 107 -28.92 -12.64 -5.12
CA GLY A 107 -28.36 -13.27 -6.31
C GLY A 107 -27.93 -14.73 -6.11
N SER A 108 -26.89 -15.16 -6.83
CA SER A 108 -26.34 -16.51 -6.80
C SER A 108 -24.84 -16.49 -7.08
N ILE A 109 -24.05 -17.18 -6.27
CA ILE A 109 -22.60 -17.29 -6.47
C ILE A 109 -22.35 -17.99 -7.82
N PRO A 110 -21.57 -17.41 -8.76
CA PRO A 110 -21.44 -17.95 -10.11
C PRO A 110 -20.82 -19.35 -10.16
N HIS A 111 -21.34 -20.21 -11.03
CA HIS A 111 -20.85 -21.59 -11.21
C HIS A 111 -19.42 -21.69 -11.78
N ASP A 112 -19.01 -20.68 -12.56
CA ASP A 112 -17.72 -20.47 -13.22
C ASP A 112 -16.71 -19.70 -12.35
N LEU A 113 -17.12 -19.26 -11.15
CA LEU A 113 -16.19 -18.88 -10.09
C LEU A 113 -15.36 -20.13 -9.69
N PRO A 114 -14.03 -20.02 -9.56
CA PRO A 114 -13.21 -21.09 -9.01
C PRO A 114 -13.48 -21.27 -7.51
N GLU A 115 -13.07 -22.42 -6.97
CA GLU A 115 -12.98 -22.62 -5.53
C GLU A 115 -11.70 -21.98 -4.97
N GLY A 116 -11.71 -21.60 -3.70
CA GLY A 116 -10.63 -20.86 -3.09
C GLY A 116 -11.04 -19.97 -1.93
N VAL A 117 -10.18 -18.99 -1.62
CA VAL A 117 -10.32 -18.08 -0.47
C VAL A 117 -10.15 -16.64 -0.93
N TYR A 118 -11.19 -15.84 -0.76
CA TYR A 118 -11.07 -14.38 -0.87
C TYR A 118 -10.56 -13.83 0.46
N ILE A 119 -9.39 -13.19 0.45
CA ILE A 119 -8.63 -12.84 1.65
C ILE A 119 -8.16 -11.39 1.59
N ARG A 120 -8.23 -10.66 2.70
CA ARG A 120 -7.77 -9.26 2.82
C ARG A 120 -7.16 -9.02 4.21
N THR A 121 -6.08 -8.26 4.26
CA THR A 121 -5.49 -7.77 5.52
C THR A 121 -5.81 -6.28 5.77
N GLY A 122 -5.64 -5.82 7.00
CA GLY A 122 -5.87 -4.43 7.41
C GLY A 122 -5.34 -4.15 8.81
N SER A 123 -5.20 -2.86 9.15
CA SER A 123 -4.88 -2.44 10.52
C SER A 123 -6.08 -2.68 11.45
N ASN A 124 -5.85 -3.35 12.57
CA ASN A 124 -6.86 -3.67 13.58
C ASN A 124 -6.24 -3.50 14.98
N PRO A 125 -6.13 -2.27 15.53
CA PRO A 125 -5.36 -1.99 16.73
C PRO A 125 -5.73 -2.84 17.96
N LEU A 126 -4.79 -3.66 18.44
CA LEU A 126 -4.97 -4.64 19.54
C LEU A 126 -5.49 -4.00 20.84
N HIS A 127 -5.18 -2.73 21.07
CA HIS A 127 -5.61 -1.97 22.25
C HIS A 127 -6.76 -1.00 21.95
N GLY A 128 -7.68 -1.41 21.07
CA GLY A 128 -9.00 -0.81 20.82
C GLY A 128 -9.01 0.45 19.94
N VAL A 129 -7.95 1.26 20.02
CA VAL A 129 -7.73 2.44 19.18
C VAL A 129 -6.24 2.66 18.98
N GLN A 130 -5.87 3.42 17.94
CA GLN A 130 -4.51 3.93 17.76
C GLN A 130 -4.08 4.81 18.95
N LYS A 131 -2.78 4.88 19.22
CA LYS A 131 -2.22 5.60 20.38
C LYS A 131 -1.32 6.77 19.97
N SER A 132 -1.21 7.72 20.88
CA SER A 132 -0.13 8.71 20.98
C SER A 132 0.69 8.42 22.22
N ALA A 133 1.94 8.90 22.27
CA ALA A 133 2.70 9.01 23.51
C ALA A 133 3.03 10.49 23.76
N VAL A 134 2.76 10.98 24.97
CA VAL A 134 3.06 12.35 25.42
C VAL A 134 4.19 12.28 26.45
N SER A 135 5.17 13.19 26.35
CA SER A 135 6.37 13.17 27.19
C SER A 135 7.00 14.56 27.33
N ILE A 136 8.08 14.65 28.13
CA ILE A 136 8.93 15.85 28.19
C ILE A 136 9.60 16.23 26.86
N PHE A 137 9.57 15.34 25.85
CA PHE A 137 10.11 15.57 24.51
C PHE A 137 9.05 16.06 23.50
N GLY A 138 7.79 16.22 23.94
CA GLY A 138 6.63 16.49 23.09
C GLY A 138 5.74 15.25 22.93
N LYS A 139 4.86 15.29 21.92
CA LYS A 139 3.92 14.24 21.55
C LYS A 139 4.37 13.51 20.28
N SER A 140 4.29 12.19 20.29
CA SER A 140 4.31 11.36 19.07
C SER A 140 2.98 10.59 18.91
N SER A 141 2.65 10.19 17.68
CA SER A 141 1.39 9.52 17.32
C SER A 141 1.60 8.44 16.26
N HIS A 142 0.73 7.42 16.29
CA HIS A 142 0.57 6.52 15.14
C HIS A 142 -0.09 7.28 13.98
N VAL A 143 0.31 6.95 12.74
CA VAL A 143 -0.39 7.35 11.51
C VAL A 143 -1.55 6.40 11.22
N TRP A 144 -2.50 6.81 10.37
CA TRP A 144 -3.71 6.05 10.05
C TRP A 144 -3.49 4.64 9.45
N VAL A 145 -2.30 4.35 8.90
CA VAL A 145 -1.95 3.01 8.39
C VAL A 145 -1.38 2.06 9.47
N GLU A 146 -1.01 2.56 10.65
CA GLU A 146 -0.39 1.75 11.71
C GLU A 146 -1.40 0.96 12.54
N GLY A 147 -0.97 -0.20 13.03
CA GLY A 147 -1.72 -1.12 13.88
C GLY A 147 -1.54 -2.58 13.44
N GLU A 148 -1.88 -3.50 14.33
CA GLU A 148 -1.65 -4.93 14.16
C GLU A 148 -2.47 -5.48 12.99
N GLY A 149 -1.88 -6.35 12.16
CA GLY A 149 -2.53 -6.94 11.01
C GLY A 149 -3.60 -7.94 11.39
N MET A 150 -4.83 -7.73 10.91
CA MET A 150 -5.90 -8.73 10.96
C MET A 150 -6.27 -9.19 9.55
N ILE A 151 -6.22 -10.49 9.35
CA ILE A 151 -6.67 -11.20 8.16
C ILE A 151 -8.18 -11.40 8.28
N HIS A 152 -8.91 -11.13 7.19
CA HIS A 152 -10.29 -11.55 6.99
C HIS A 152 -10.36 -12.44 5.75
N ALA A 153 -11.00 -13.60 5.87
CA ALA A 153 -11.11 -14.58 4.80
C ALA A 153 -12.56 -15.05 4.60
N LEU A 154 -12.99 -15.15 3.35
CA LEU A 154 -14.22 -15.80 2.92
C LEU A 154 -13.84 -17.00 2.02
N TYR A 155 -14.06 -18.20 2.55
CA TYR A 155 -13.82 -19.48 1.89
C TYR A 155 -14.99 -19.81 0.95
N PHE A 156 -14.69 -20.34 -0.24
CA PHE A 156 -15.64 -20.73 -1.28
C PHE A 156 -15.39 -22.19 -1.69
N ASN A 157 -16.28 -23.09 -1.25
CA ASN A 157 -16.21 -24.52 -1.59
C ASN A 157 -17.50 -24.97 -2.30
N LYS A 158 -17.37 -25.79 -3.35
CA LYS A 158 -18.51 -26.39 -4.06
C LYS A 158 -18.97 -27.64 -3.31
N ASP A 159 -20.29 -27.81 -3.18
CA ASP A 159 -20.85 -29.04 -2.64
C ASP A 159 -20.77 -30.16 -3.68
N SER A 160 -20.12 -31.26 -3.30
CA SER A 160 -19.93 -32.45 -4.14
C SER A 160 -21.22 -33.14 -4.61
N SER A 161 -22.37 -32.82 -4.02
CA SER A 161 -23.64 -33.51 -4.26
C SER A 161 -24.60 -32.80 -5.21
N ASP A 162 -24.65 -31.46 -5.21
CA ASP A 162 -25.54 -30.67 -6.08
C ASP A 162 -24.82 -29.56 -6.89
N GLY A 163 -23.52 -29.33 -6.66
CA GLY A 163 -22.75 -28.26 -7.28
C GLY A 163 -23.07 -26.86 -6.73
N GLY A 164 -23.84 -26.78 -5.64
CA GLY A 164 -24.10 -25.56 -4.90
C GLY A 164 -22.86 -25.03 -4.16
N TRP A 165 -22.99 -23.85 -3.56
CA TRP A 165 -21.87 -23.19 -2.87
C TRP A 165 -22.05 -23.19 -1.36
N THR A 166 -21.01 -23.60 -0.64
CA THR A 166 -20.85 -23.33 0.79
C THR A 166 -19.80 -22.24 0.99
N THR A 167 -20.11 -21.28 1.87
CA THR A 167 -19.19 -20.20 2.20
C THR A 167 -19.06 -20.05 3.71
N PHE A 168 -17.82 -19.90 4.17
CA PHE A 168 -17.46 -19.72 5.57
C PHE A 168 -16.57 -18.49 5.68
N TYR A 169 -16.73 -17.73 6.75
CA TYR A 169 -15.91 -16.57 7.05
C TYR A 169 -15.08 -16.84 8.32
N ASN A 170 -13.83 -16.39 8.34
CA ASN A 170 -13.05 -16.27 9.58
C ASN A 170 -12.17 -15.01 9.57
N ASN A 171 -11.76 -14.57 10.76
CA ASN A 171 -10.76 -13.52 10.94
C ASN A 171 -9.77 -13.86 12.06
N LYS A 172 -8.51 -13.45 11.86
CA LYS A 172 -7.39 -13.80 12.74
C LYS A 172 -6.32 -12.71 12.68
N TYR A 173 -5.71 -12.40 13.82
CA TYR A 173 -4.48 -11.59 13.85
C TYR A 173 -3.30 -12.34 13.24
N VAL A 174 -2.39 -11.60 12.61
CA VAL A 174 -1.04 -12.13 12.30
C VAL A 174 -0.24 -12.13 13.60
N SER A 175 0.23 -13.31 14.04
CA SER A 175 1.05 -13.46 15.25
C SER A 175 2.48 -13.00 15.01
N THR A 176 2.69 -11.69 14.87
CA THR A 176 4.02 -11.09 14.85
C THR A 176 4.61 -11.02 16.26
N ASP A 177 5.95 -11.05 16.37
CA ASP A 177 6.68 -10.97 17.64
C ASP A 177 6.22 -9.80 18.52
N THR A 178 5.89 -8.67 17.89
CA THR A 178 5.45 -7.45 18.57
C THR A 178 3.96 -7.48 18.96
N PHE A 179 3.12 -8.20 18.22
CA PHE A 179 1.74 -8.47 18.60
C PHE A 179 1.69 -9.41 19.83
N GLU A 180 2.41 -10.53 19.79
CA GLU A 180 2.44 -11.47 20.93
C GLU A 180 3.03 -10.82 22.19
N LEU A 181 4.03 -9.94 22.06
CA LEU A 181 4.58 -9.17 23.18
C LEU A 181 3.54 -8.25 23.84
N GLU A 182 2.77 -7.48 23.08
CA GLU A 182 1.74 -6.59 23.65
C GLU A 182 0.51 -7.36 24.15
N LYS A 183 0.19 -8.51 23.53
CA LYS A 183 -0.82 -9.47 23.97
C LYS A 183 -0.45 -10.16 25.30
N GLU A 184 0.83 -10.49 25.52
CA GLU A 184 1.35 -10.97 26.81
C GLU A 184 1.31 -9.86 27.88
N LYS A 185 1.85 -8.68 27.54
CA LYS A 185 1.95 -7.52 28.46
C LYS A 185 0.58 -6.90 28.79
N LYS A 186 -0.44 -7.11 27.93
CA LYS A 186 -1.82 -6.60 28.04
C LYS A 186 -1.92 -5.07 28.13
N LYS A 187 -0.90 -4.37 27.61
CA LYS A 187 -0.84 -2.91 27.48
C LYS A 187 0.03 -2.55 26.28
N PRO A 188 -0.17 -1.36 25.67
CA PRO A 188 0.81 -0.83 24.71
C PRO A 188 2.17 -0.67 25.38
N VAL A 189 3.24 -1.04 24.68
CA VAL A 189 4.64 -0.88 25.13
C VAL A 189 5.50 -0.18 24.09
N PHE A 190 5.18 -0.31 22.80
CA PHE A 190 5.82 0.44 21.72
C PHE A 190 5.35 1.90 21.73
N LEU A 191 6.31 2.82 21.86
CA LEU A 191 6.03 4.25 21.70
C LEU A 191 5.82 4.55 20.21
N PRO A 192 4.81 5.34 19.80
CA PRO A 192 4.68 5.74 18.40
C PRO A 192 5.92 6.52 17.95
N ALA A 193 6.51 6.14 16.81
CA ALA A 193 7.76 6.72 16.31
C ALA A 193 7.70 7.12 14.82
N THR A 194 6.48 7.34 14.31
CA THR A 194 6.23 7.67 12.90
C THR A 194 5.91 9.16 12.69
N GLU A 195 5.08 9.76 13.54
CA GLU A 195 4.61 11.16 13.41
C GLU A 195 4.62 11.91 14.75
N GLY A 196 4.75 13.24 14.72
CA GLY A 196 4.67 14.13 15.89
C GLY A 196 5.87 15.06 16.04
N ASP A 197 6.06 15.59 17.25
CA ASP A 197 7.18 16.47 17.59
C ASP A 197 8.52 15.76 17.31
N PRO A 198 9.44 16.32 16.50
CA PRO A 198 10.67 15.64 16.12
C PRO A 198 11.54 15.10 17.28
N PRO A 199 11.64 15.78 18.46
CA PRO A 199 12.34 15.20 19.61
C PRO A 199 11.61 14.01 20.23
N ALA A 200 10.26 14.01 20.26
CA ALA A 200 9.46 12.89 20.75
C ALA A 200 9.57 11.68 19.82
N VAL A 201 9.41 11.90 18.50
CA VAL A 201 9.56 10.87 17.46
C VAL A 201 10.95 10.22 17.52
N LEU A 202 12.02 11.01 17.58
CA LEU A 202 13.40 10.50 17.69
C LEU A 202 13.63 9.74 19.01
N SER A 203 13.05 10.22 20.11
CA SER A 203 13.16 9.56 21.42
C SER A 203 12.44 8.22 21.42
N ALA A 204 11.20 8.16 20.92
CA ALA A 204 10.41 6.95 20.78
C ALA A 204 11.13 5.91 19.91
N PHE A 205 11.64 6.31 18.75
CA PHE A 205 12.42 5.46 17.84
C PHE A 205 13.62 4.80 18.55
N LEU A 206 14.42 5.59 19.26
CA LEU A 206 15.61 5.11 19.97
C LEU A 206 15.25 4.25 21.19
N LEU A 207 14.22 4.61 21.95
CA LEU A 207 13.77 3.87 23.13
C LEU A 207 13.11 2.53 22.78
N ASN A 208 12.40 2.44 21.66
CA ASN A 208 11.93 1.16 21.12
C ASN A 208 13.10 0.30 20.67
N LEU A 209 14.02 0.86 19.87
CA LEU A 209 15.21 0.16 19.38
C LEU A 209 16.09 -0.40 20.52
N MET A 210 16.23 0.33 21.63
CA MET A 210 16.98 -0.12 22.81
C MET A 210 16.25 -1.14 23.69
N ARG A 211 14.90 -1.13 23.72
CA ARG A 211 14.10 -2.09 24.51
C ARG A 211 13.81 -3.39 23.76
N PHE A 212 13.56 -3.31 22.45
CA PHE A 212 12.98 -4.40 21.66
C PHE A 212 13.81 -4.79 20.42
N GLY A 213 14.88 -4.07 20.11
CA GLY A 213 15.70 -4.31 18.91
C GLY A 213 15.08 -3.85 17.58
N VAL A 214 13.79 -3.49 17.59
CA VAL A 214 13.05 -2.87 16.48
C VAL A 214 12.46 -1.53 16.91
N ALA A 215 12.36 -0.57 15.98
CA ALA A 215 11.94 0.80 16.28
C ALA A 215 10.42 1.01 16.20
N ASN A 216 9.74 0.28 15.30
CA ASN A 216 8.28 0.23 15.16
C ASN A 216 7.81 -1.22 15.38
N LYS A 217 6.49 -1.42 15.50
CA LYS A 217 5.87 -2.75 15.54
C LYS A 217 6.01 -3.47 14.20
N ASN A 218 6.19 -4.79 14.21
CA ASN A 218 6.00 -5.59 13.01
C ASN A 218 4.49 -5.76 12.79
N MET A 219 3.97 -5.26 11.67
CA MET A 219 2.53 -5.05 11.49
C MET A 219 1.87 -6.13 10.64
N SER A 220 2.50 -6.58 9.56
CA SER A 220 1.95 -7.52 8.57
C SER A 220 0.54 -7.16 8.03
N ASN A 221 0.19 -5.87 8.10
CA ASN A 221 -1.18 -5.40 7.99
C ASN A 221 -1.60 -4.98 6.57
N THR A 222 -0.67 -4.90 5.62
CA THR A 222 -0.85 -4.10 4.39
C THR A 222 -1.28 -4.93 3.19
N ASN A 223 -0.60 -6.05 2.91
CA ASN A 223 -0.94 -6.91 1.78
C ASN A 223 -0.86 -8.41 2.12
N VAL A 224 -1.52 -9.22 1.29
CA VAL A 224 -1.53 -10.68 1.34
C VAL A 224 -1.30 -11.25 -0.06
N PHE A 225 -0.32 -12.14 -0.22
CA PHE A 225 0.11 -12.66 -1.54
C PHE A 225 0.51 -14.13 -1.51
N GLU A 226 0.50 -14.80 -2.67
CA GLU A 226 1.00 -16.16 -2.85
C GLU A 226 2.35 -16.16 -3.58
N HIS A 227 3.32 -16.93 -3.07
CA HIS A 227 4.51 -17.29 -3.83
C HIS A 227 4.98 -18.71 -3.54
N ALA A 228 5.34 -19.45 -4.60
CA ALA A 228 5.75 -20.85 -4.56
C ALA A 228 4.74 -21.80 -3.85
N GLY A 229 3.44 -21.47 -3.88
CA GLY A 229 2.39 -22.22 -3.19
C GLY A 229 2.27 -21.93 -1.68
N LYS A 230 3.11 -21.05 -1.14
CA LYS A 230 3.00 -20.49 0.21
C LYS A 230 2.26 -19.15 0.18
N HIS A 231 1.56 -18.85 1.26
CA HIS A 231 0.76 -17.62 1.41
C HIS A 231 1.38 -16.75 2.48
N TYR A 232 1.51 -15.44 2.22
CA TYR A 232 2.21 -14.51 3.08
C TYR A 232 1.41 -13.24 3.34
N THR A 233 1.57 -12.67 4.52
CA THR A 233 1.16 -11.31 4.87
C THR A 233 2.39 -10.41 5.02
N ILE A 234 2.22 -9.10 4.81
CA ILE A 234 3.34 -8.14 4.82
C ILE A 234 2.89 -6.69 5.09
N SER A 235 3.75 -5.92 5.76
CA SER A 235 3.75 -4.45 5.79
C SER A 235 5.13 -3.87 5.48
N GLU A 236 5.17 -2.61 5.05
CA GLU A 236 6.35 -1.93 4.48
C GLU A 236 7.56 -1.78 5.44
N ASN A 237 7.36 -2.06 6.74
CA ASN A 237 8.42 -2.02 7.74
C ASN A 237 8.90 -3.41 8.21
N ASP A 238 8.24 -4.49 7.80
CA ASP A 238 8.56 -5.84 8.22
C ASP A 238 9.76 -6.36 7.41
N VAL A 239 10.79 -6.93 8.07
CA VAL A 239 12.04 -7.35 7.38
C VAL A 239 11.84 -8.64 6.55
N ALA A 240 10.84 -9.44 6.88
CA ALA A 240 10.42 -10.62 6.13
C ALA A 240 8.89 -10.72 6.15
N PRO A 241 8.24 -11.19 5.07
CA PRO A 241 6.82 -11.54 5.09
C PRO A 241 6.52 -12.66 6.09
N TYR A 242 5.33 -12.63 6.69
CA TYR A 242 4.85 -13.66 7.61
C TYR A 242 4.02 -14.70 6.84
N GLU A 243 4.47 -15.95 6.82
CA GLU A 243 3.80 -17.08 6.20
C GLU A 243 2.55 -17.49 7.01
N ILE A 244 1.45 -17.80 6.31
CA ILE A 244 0.17 -18.18 6.91
C ILE A 244 -0.37 -19.48 6.30
N ASP A 245 -1.03 -20.30 7.12
CA ASP A 245 -1.85 -21.41 6.63
C ASP A 245 -3.21 -20.87 6.15
N ILE A 246 -3.37 -20.82 4.82
CA ILE A 246 -4.57 -20.27 4.15
C ILE A 246 -5.88 -20.99 4.52
N ARG A 247 -5.83 -22.16 5.19
CA ARG A 247 -7.00 -22.98 5.54
C ARG A 247 -7.62 -22.63 6.90
N ASN A 248 -6.86 -22.00 7.80
CA ASN A 248 -7.27 -21.68 9.17
C ASN A 248 -6.77 -20.30 9.66
N LEU A 249 -5.94 -19.62 8.88
CA LEU A 249 -5.31 -18.33 9.15
C LEU A 249 -4.26 -18.36 10.30
N GLU A 250 -3.74 -19.53 10.67
CA GLU A 250 -2.61 -19.61 11.60
C GLU A 250 -1.36 -18.98 10.98
N THR A 251 -0.61 -18.20 11.77
CA THR A 251 0.72 -17.70 11.37
C THR A 251 1.75 -18.79 11.58
N ILE A 252 2.47 -19.17 10.53
CA ILE A 252 3.48 -20.24 10.54
C ILE A 252 4.83 -19.70 11.03
N GLY A 253 5.20 -18.48 10.62
CA GLY A 253 6.47 -17.84 10.96
C GLY A 253 6.89 -16.81 9.92
N THR A 254 8.15 -16.39 9.94
CA THR A 254 8.76 -15.57 8.88
C THR A 254 9.16 -16.40 7.66
N TRP A 255 9.29 -15.75 6.50
CA TRP A 255 9.84 -16.38 5.28
C TRP A 255 11.36 -16.61 5.41
N ASP A 256 11.72 -17.70 6.09
CA ASP A 256 13.09 -18.03 6.46
C ASP A 256 14.00 -18.41 5.28
N GLU A 257 13.46 -18.98 4.18
CA GLU A 257 14.27 -19.43 3.04
C GLU A 257 15.10 -18.31 2.36
N ILE A 258 14.72 -17.05 2.55
CA ILE A 258 15.47 -15.89 2.04
C ILE A 258 16.17 -15.07 3.14
N ALA A 259 15.96 -15.38 4.43
CA ALA A 259 16.37 -14.53 5.56
C ALA A 259 17.89 -14.33 5.72
N ASP A 260 18.72 -15.29 5.26
CA ASP A 260 20.17 -15.14 5.22
C ASP A 260 20.65 -14.24 4.06
N SER A 261 19.82 -14.05 3.03
CA SER A 261 20.14 -13.30 1.81
C SER A 261 19.47 -11.92 1.75
N TRP A 262 18.30 -11.76 2.37
CA TRP A 262 17.54 -10.52 2.46
C TRP A 262 17.70 -9.88 3.84
N ASN A 263 17.81 -8.55 3.89
CA ASN A 263 18.24 -7.82 5.09
C ASN A 263 17.69 -6.39 5.14
N ARG A 264 16.48 -6.19 4.61
CA ARG A 264 15.79 -4.91 4.47
C ARG A 264 14.31 -5.13 4.77
N PRO A 265 13.56 -4.11 5.23
CA PRO A 265 12.10 -4.12 5.12
C PRO A 265 11.67 -4.63 3.74
N PHE A 266 10.72 -5.54 3.67
CA PHE A 266 10.28 -6.17 2.43
C PHE A 266 9.02 -5.46 1.95
N THR A 267 8.99 -5.02 0.69
CA THR A 267 7.86 -4.23 0.20
C THR A 267 6.52 -4.96 0.34
N SER A 268 5.46 -4.23 0.67
CA SER A 268 4.10 -4.76 0.65
C SER A 268 3.60 -5.09 -0.77
N HIS A 269 4.33 -4.70 -1.82
CA HIS A 269 3.93 -4.87 -3.22
C HIS A 269 4.90 -5.71 -4.07
N PRO A 270 5.25 -6.95 -3.67
CA PRO A 270 6.05 -7.81 -4.50
C PRO A 270 5.25 -8.25 -5.73
N LYS A 271 5.87 -8.31 -6.91
CA LYS A 271 5.18 -8.67 -8.16
C LYS A 271 5.82 -9.90 -8.79
N LYS A 272 4.99 -10.85 -9.23
CA LYS A 272 5.42 -12.09 -9.88
C LYS A 272 5.74 -11.82 -11.35
N ALA A 273 6.96 -12.11 -11.77
CA ALA A 273 7.45 -11.80 -13.10
C ALA A 273 6.82 -12.75 -14.15
N PRO A 274 6.25 -12.21 -15.25
CA PRO A 274 5.60 -13.04 -16.25
C PRO A 274 6.59 -14.03 -16.89
N ARG A 275 6.07 -15.22 -17.23
CA ARG A 275 6.77 -16.35 -17.88
C ARG A 275 7.83 -17.09 -17.05
N THR A 276 8.52 -16.42 -16.11
CA THR A 276 9.51 -17.07 -15.24
C THR A 276 8.96 -17.44 -13.87
N GLY A 277 7.93 -16.74 -13.38
CA GLY A 277 7.34 -16.99 -12.06
C GLY A 277 8.21 -16.50 -10.89
N GLU A 278 9.31 -15.80 -11.16
CA GLU A 278 10.19 -15.20 -10.14
C GLU A 278 9.43 -14.09 -9.38
N LEU A 279 9.70 -13.91 -8.09
CA LEU A 279 9.13 -12.80 -7.32
C LEU A 279 10.10 -11.62 -7.28
N VAL A 280 9.65 -10.44 -7.68
CA VAL A 280 10.43 -9.20 -7.64
C VAL A 280 10.04 -8.42 -6.39
N THR A 281 11.03 -7.91 -5.66
CA THR A 281 10.87 -7.18 -4.40
C THR A 281 11.82 -5.98 -4.32
N ILE A 282 11.50 -5.02 -3.46
CA ILE A 282 12.45 -4.03 -2.95
C ILE A 282 12.45 -4.00 -1.45
N GLY A 283 13.52 -3.45 -0.89
CA GLY A 283 13.56 -3.07 0.50
C GLY A 283 14.24 -1.74 0.73
N ILE A 284 13.54 -0.91 1.51
CA ILE A 284 13.89 0.49 1.80
C ILE A 284 14.36 0.56 3.26
N ASP A 285 15.45 1.26 3.52
CA ASP A 285 16.02 1.40 4.88
C ASP A 285 16.47 2.85 5.11
N ALA A 286 16.41 3.32 6.35
CA ALA A 286 17.02 4.58 6.78
C ALA A 286 18.56 4.53 6.77
N LYS A 287 19.15 3.34 6.65
CA LYS A 287 20.60 3.06 6.54
C LYS A 287 20.99 2.71 5.11
N ASN A 288 22.18 3.14 4.69
CA ASN A 288 22.74 2.76 3.39
C ASN A 288 23.10 1.25 3.37
N PRO A 289 22.91 0.52 2.25
CA PRO A 289 22.17 0.89 1.03
C PRO A 289 20.68 1.11 1.31
N TYR A 290 20.15 2.26 0.90
CA TYR A 290 18.83 2.74 1.34
C TYR A 290 17.65 2.20 0.52
N LEU A 291 17.89 1.67 -0.69
CA LEU A 291 16.91 0.89 -1.45
C LEU A 291 17.67 -0.18 -2.22
N VAL A 292 17.31 -1.43 -1.94
CA VAL A 292 17.84 -2.64 -2.58
C VAL A 292 16.74 -3.29 -3.39
N LEU A 293 17.03 -3.67 -4.63
CA LEU A 293 16.19 -4.51 -5.48
C LEU A 293 16.55 -5.98 -5.27
N GLY A 294 15.54 -6.85 -5.18
CA GLY A 294 15.70 -8.30 -5.10
C GLY A 294 14.87 -9.03 -6.14
N VAL A 295 15.40 -10.15 -6.64
CA VAL A 295 14.65 -11.14 -7.43
C VAL A 295 14.79 -12.50 -6.76
N ILE A 296 13.67 -13.16 -6.49
CA ILE A 296 13.57 -14.45 -5.79
C ILE A 296 13.12 -15.51 -6.78
N SER A 297 13.68 -16.72 -6.68
CA SER A 297 13.35 -17.85 -7.54
C SER A 297 11.88 -18.24 -7.46
N ALA A 298 11.36 -18.81 -8.56
CA ALA A 298 9.96 -19.24 -8.66
C ALA A 298 9.55 -20.34 -7.66
N ASP A 299 10.52 -21.07 -7.10
CA ASP A 299 10.33 -22.05 -6.03
C ASP A 299 10.46 -21.47 -4.61
N GLY A 300 10.65 -20.15 -4.49
CA GLY A 300 10.71 -19.40 -3.23
C GLY A 300 12.00 -19.54 -2.42
N LYS A 301 12.96 -20.35 -2.86
CA LYS A 301 14.08 -20.83 -2.02
C LYS A 301 15.37 -20.04 -2.12
N LYS A 302 15.49 -19.09 -3.06
CA LYS A 302 16.74 -18.35 -3.29
C LYS A 302 16.48 -16.92 -3.74
N LEU A 303 17.21 -15.97 -3.14
CA LEU A 303 17.43 -14.66 -3.74
C LEU A 303 18.45 -14.82 -4.88
N ILE A 304 17.99 -14.75 -6.13
CA ILE A 304 18.79 -15.02 -7.34
C ILE A 304 19.41 -13.75 -7.95
N HIS A 305 18.90 -12.56 -7.61
CA HIS A 305 19.54 -11.27 -7.92
C HIS A 305 19.35 -10.29 -6.77
N LYS A 306 20.34 -9.42 -6.53
CA LYS A 306 20.30 -8.39 -5.48
C LYS A 306 21.15 -7.18 -5.85
N VAL A 307 20.55 -5.99 -5.95
CA VAL A 307 21.23 -4.76 -6.38
C VAL A 307 20.94 -3.60 -5.44
N ASP A 308 21.99 -2.95 -4.91
CA ASP A 308 21.87 -1.60 -4.34
C ASP A 308 21.75 -0.57 -5.46
N LEU A 309 20.67 0.22 -5.46
CA LEU A 309 20.50 1.31 -6.44
C LEU A 309 21.30 2.58 -6.07
N ARG A 310 22.31 2.43 -5.21
CA ARG A 310 23.32 3.40 -4.74
C ARG A 310 22.71 4.72 -4.26
N PHE A 311 21.61 4.63 -3.53
CA PHE A 311 20.85 5.79 -3.08
C PHE A 311 21.70 6.75 -2.24
N LYS A 312 21.54 8.06 -2.47
CA LYS A 312 22.18 9.11 -1.65
C LYS A 312 21.42 9.41 -0.34
N ARG A 313 20.15 9.01 -0.26
CA ARG A 313 19.30 9.06 0.94
C ARG A 313 18.15 8.06 0.83
N SER A 314 17.54 7.71 1.96
CA SER A 314 16.27 6.98 1.98
C SER A 314 15.10 7.84 1.47
N ILE A 315 14.06 7.16 0.99
CA ILE A 315 12.77 7.70 0.54
C ILE A 315 11.70 6.61 0.59
N LEU A 316 10.43 6.99 0.68
CA LEU A 316 9.33 6.08 0.42
C LEU A 316 9.17 5.81 -1.09
N CYS A 317 9.00 4.54 -1.44
CA CYS A 317 8.61 4.07 -2.77
C CYS A 317 7.70 2.86 -2.56
N HIS A 318 6.39 3.10 -2.44
CA HIS A 318 5.44 2.09 -1.95
C HIS A 318 5.27 0.90 -2.89
N GLU A 319 5.34 1.16 -4.19
CA GLU A 319 4.82 0.28 -5.23
C GLU A 319 5.81 0.16 -6.40
N MET A 320 5.77 -0.97 -7.11
CA MET A 320 6.53 -1.23 -8.33
C MET A 320 5.67 -1.78 -9.47
N GLY A 321 5.89 -1.28 -10.68
CA GLY A 321 5.37 -1.88 -11.90
C GLY A 321 6.38 -2.85 -12.52
N VAL A 322 6.04 -4.13 -12.49
CA VAL A 322 6.82 -5.20 -13.09
C VAL A 322 6.33 -5.49 -14.52
N THR A 323 6.99 -4.86 -15.50
CA THR A 323 7.13 -5.37 -16.89
C THR A 323 8.02 -6.64 -16.97
N GLN A 324 9.29 -6.55 -17.42
CA GLN A 324 10.33 -7.60 -17.46
C GLN A 324 11.80 -7.35 -16.87
N ARG A 325 12.27 -6.37 -16.04
CA ARG A 325 12.73 -4.95 -16.28
C ARG A 325 13.50 -4.19 -14.90
N LEU A 326 13.70 -2.93 -14.19
CA LEU A 326 13.15 -1.87 -13.08
C LEU A 326 13.77 -0.34 -12.84
N ILE A 327 13.61 0.50 -11.69
CA ILE A 327 13.75 2.07 -11.44
C ILE A 327 14.29 2.73 -10.03
N ARG A 328 14.58 4.09 -9.86
CA ARG A 328 14.93 4.99 -8.65
C ARG A 328 14.73 6.63 -8.73
N TYR A 329 15.08 7.51 -7.71
CA TYR A 329 14.99 9.04 -7.47
C TYR A 329 16.27 9.92 -7.12
N GLU A 330 16.18 11.29 -7.18
CA GLU A 330 17.00 12.30 -6.39
C GLU A 330 16.33 13.72 -6.13
N LYS A 331 16.98 14.67 -5.39
CA LYS A 331 16.33 15.80 -4.64
C LYS A 331 16.02 17.14 -5.34
N GLU A 332 16.92 17.72 -6.15
CA GLU A 332 16.91 19.18 -6.40
C GLU A 332 16.27 19.65 -7.72
N GLU A 333 15.89 18.75 -8.62
CA GLU A 333 15.02 19.08 -9.77
C GLU A 333 14.30 17.83 -10.33
N TYR A 334 13.02 17.99 -10.67
CA TYR A 334 12.08 17.07 -11.36
C TYR A 334 11.84 15.66 -10.77
N ALA A 335 10.58 15.20 -10.86
CA ALA A 335 10.21 13.81 -10.61
C ALA A 335 10.66 12.92 -11.77
N ARG A 336 10.87 11.62 -11.51
CA ARG A 336 11.56 10.72 -12.46
C ARG A 336 11.04 9.30 -12.44
N ILE A 337 11.19 8.66 -13.60
CA ILE A 337 10.89 7.25 -13.86
C ILE A 337 12.15 6.70 -14.57
N GLY A 338 12.81 5.69 -14.03
CA GLY A 338 13.99 5.03 -14.60
C GLY A 338 13.65 3.88 -15.57
N VAL A 339 14.64 3.12 -16.07
CA VAL A 339 14.49 1.84 -16.80
C VAL A 339 15.87 1.09 -16.79
N MET A 340 16.12 0.16 -15.86
CA MET A 340 17.27 -0.77 -15.63
C MET A 340 17.04 -2.26 -15.95
N PRO A 341 17.95 -3.04 -16.56
CA PRO A 341 17.78 -4.49 -16.74
C PRO A 341 17.44 -5.38 -15.50
N ARG A 342 16.71 -6.49 -15.72
CA ARG A 342 16.21 -7.47 -14.70
C ARG A 342 17.31 -8.07 -13.85
N TYR A 343 18.31 -8.61 -14.53
CA TYR A 343 19.58 -9.05 -13.96
C TYR A 343 20.68 -8.01 -14.29
N GLY A 344 20.28 -6.75 -14.36
CA GLY A 344 21.15 -5.62 -14.62
C GLY A 344 21.72 -5.05 -13.32
N GLU A 345 22.83 -4.33 -13.48
CA GLU A 345 23.44 -3.57 -12.40
C GLU A 345 22.90 -2.13 -12.36
N VAL A 346 23.05 -1.44 -11.23
CA VAL A 346 22.62 -0.04 -11.06
C VAL A 346 23.14 0.93 -12.14
N ASP A 347 24.31 0.66 -12.71
CA ASP A 347 24.90 1.47 -13.79
C ASP A 347 24.20 1.28 -15.16
N SER A 348 23.22 0.37 -15.23
CA SER A 348 22.37 0.13 -16.40
C SER A 348 20.98 0.78 -16.32
N VAL A 349 20.67 1.53 -15.25
CA VAL A 349 19.40 2.28 -15.14
C VAL A 349 19.41 3.51 -16.05
N ARG A 350 18.52 3.54 -17.06
CA ARG A 350 18.21 4.75 -17.84
C ARG A 350 17.27 5.67 -17.04
N TRP A 351 17.42 6.99 -17.11
CA TRP A 351 16.52 7.94 -16.44
C TRP A 351 15.62 8.69 -17.41
N PHE A 352 14.37 8.92 -17.00
CA PHE A 352 13.38 9.77 -17.64
C PHE A 352 12.82 10.76 -16.61
N GLU A 353 12.55 11.99 -17.03
CA GLU A 353 12.00 13.05 -16.19
C GLU A 353 10.51 13.25 -16.50
N VAL A 354 9.69 13.44 -15.47
CA VAL A 354 8.21 13.48 -15.53
C VAL A 354 7.66 14.60 -14.65
N LYS A 355 6.39 15.00 -14.83
CA LYS A 355 5.76 16.01 -13.95
C LYS A 355 5.73 15.55 -12.49
N PRO A 356 6.04 16.43 -11.51
CA PRO A 356 5.86 16.14 -10.08
C PRO A 356 4.45 15.67 -9.74
N CYS A 357 4.35 14.71 -8.80
CA CYS A 357 3.10 14.17 -8.27
C CYS A 357 3.31 13.14 -7.15
N CYS A 358 2.19 12.73 -6.56
CA CYS A 358 2.02 11.53 -5.77
C CYS A 358 1.38 10.44 -6.65
N ALA A 359 2.09 9.34 -6.92
CA ALA A 359 1.56 8.17 -7.61
C ALA A 359 1.76 6.93 -6.73
N PHE A 360 0.74 6.59 -5.94
CA PHE A 360 0.87 5.66 -4.81
C PHE A 360 0.71 4.19 -5.23
N HIS A 361 -0.19 3.92 -6.18
CA HIS A 361 -0.40 2.59 -6.76
C HIS A 361 -0.24 2.57 -8.29
N ILE A 362 0.23 1.44 -8.81
CA ILE A 362 0.39 1.14 -10.25
C ILE A 362 -0.75 0.24 -10.69
N ILE A 363 -1.37 0.61 -11.82
CA ILE A 363 -2.35 -0.20 -12.52
C ILE A 363 -1.65 -1.39 -13.20
N ASN A 364 -0.70 -1.07 -14.07
CA ASN A 364 0.16 -2.02 -14.77
C ASN A 364 1.29 -1.24 -15.45
N CYS A 365 2.35 -1.95 -15.83
CA CYS A 365 3.37 -1.42 -16.73
C CYS A 365 3.65 -2.48 -17.83
N TYR A 366 4.01 -2.07 -19.04
CA TYR A 366 4.35 -2.99 -20.13
C TYR A 366 5.35 -2.41 -21.13
N GLU A 367 5.71 -3.19 -22.14
CA GLU A 367 6.58 -2.79 -23.26
C GLU A 367 5.75 -2.66 -24.54
N GLU A 368 6.02 -1.63 -25.33
CA GLU A 368 5.40 -1.40 -26.63
C GLU A 368 6.42 -0.77 -27.59
N ASP A 369 6.85 -1.54 -28.59
CA ASP A 369 7.95 -1.20 -29.52
C ASP A 369 9.22 -0.69 -28.81
N ASP A 370 9.50 0.61 -28.92
CA ASP A 370 10.63 1.30 -28.29
C ASP A 370 10.27 1.98 -26.96
N GLU A 371 9.04 1.83 -26.47
CA GLU A 371 8.52 2.54 -25.30
C GLU A 371 8.21 1.58 -24.14
N VAL A 372 8.49 2.02 -22.91
CA VAL A 372 7.94 1.41 -21.70
C VAL A 372 6.72 2.22 -21.29
N VAL A 373 5.58 1.58 -21.14
CA VAL A 373 4.33 2.20 -20.70
C VAL A 373 4.13 1.92 -19.22
N VAL A 374 3.80 2.97 -18.47
CA VAL A 374 3.55 2.97 -17.03
C VAL A 374 2.16 3.56 -16.80
N MET A 375 1.32 2.89 -16.02
CA MET A 375 -0.01 3.40 -15.66
C MET A 375 -0.20 3.32 -14.15
N GLY A 376 -0.68 4.39 -13.52
CA GLY A 376 -0.92 4.43 -12.07
C GLY A 376 -1.88 5.53 -11.65
N CYS A 377 -2.36 5.49 -10.41
CA CYS A 377 -3.26 6.51 -9.87
C CYS A 377 -2.45 7.71 -9.36
N ARG A 378 -2.58 8.86 -10.04
CA ARG A 378 -1.82 10.10 -9.78
C ARG A 378 -2.68 11.13 -9.04
N ALA A 379 -2.30 11.44 -7.81
CA ALA A 379 -2.70 12.62 -7.06
C ALA A 379 -1.68 13.77 -7.27
N GLN A 380 -2.07 15.00 -6.92
CA GLN A 380 -1.18 16.17 -7.08
C GLN A 380 -0.14 16.29 -5.95
N ASP A 381 -0.54 15.94 -4.72
CA ASP A 381 0.31 15.94 -3.52
C ASP A 381 0.21 14.59 -2.77
N SER A 382 1.16 14.32 -1.88
CA SER A 382 1.32 13.09 -1.10
C SER A 382 0.08 12.75 -0.28
N ILE A 383 -0.34 11.47 -0.33
CA ILE A 383 -1.38 10.91 0.55
C ILE A 383 -0.91 10.68 2.00
N ILE A 384 0.40 10.80 2.26
CA ILE A 384 0.98 10.77 3.61
C ILE A 384 1.37 12.21 4.00
N PRO A 385 0.90 12.72 5.16
CA PRO A 385 1.17 14.09 5.60
C PRO A 385 2.67 14.35 5.86
N GLY A 386 3.11 15.58 5.58
CA GLY A 386 4.47 16.04 5.84
C GLY A 386 4.69 16.49 7.30
N PRO A 387 5.95 16.52 7.79
CA PRO A 387 6.27 16.80 9.19
C PRO A 387 6.01 18.26 9.62
N ASP A 388 5.85 19.19 8.68
CA ASP A 388 5.64 20.61 8.95
C ASP A 388 4.16 20.97 9.26
N LEU A 389 3.26 19.98 9.30
CA LEU A 389 1.82 20.16 9.56
C LEU A 389 1.51 20.35 11.05
N GLY A 390 1.88 21.52 11.59
CA GLY A 390 1.47 22.00 12.92
C GLY A 390 -0.01 22.41 13.02
N LYS A 391 -0.92 21.69 12.36
CA LYS A 391 -2.37 21.94 12.30
C LYS A 391 -3.16 20.63 12.21
N ASP A 392 -4.48 20.71 12.35
CA ASP A 392 -5.36 19.55 12.44
C ASP A 392 -5.28 18.63 11.19
N LYS A 393 -4.92 17.36 11.41
CA LYS A 393 -4.83 16.34 10.36
C LYS A 393 -6.17 16.11 9.68
N LEU A 394 -7.27 16.21 10.45
CA LEU A 394 -8.63 16.08 9.94
C LEU A 394 -8.86 17.15 8.87
N GLU A 395 -8.59 18.43 9.19
CA GLU A 395 -8.74 19.55 8.27
C GLU A 395 -7.91 19.35 6.97
N TRP A 396 -6.67 18.87 7.09
CA TRP A 396 -5.80 18.63 5.94
C TRP A 396 -6.34 17.52 5.01
N PHE A 397 -6.67 16.34 5.55
CA PHE A 397 -7.29 15.27 4.75
C PHE A 397 -8.69 15.68 4.24
N SER A 398 -9.47 16.41 5.04
CA SER A 398 -10.80 16.93 4.66
C SER A 398 -10.72 17.85 3.44
N ARG A 399 -9.69 18.71 3.35
CA ARG A 399 -9.43 19.54 2.16
C ARG A 399 -8.86 18.71 1.01
N GLY A 400 -7.91 17.80 1.29
CA GLY A 400 -7.27 16.95 0.28
C GLY A 400 -8.25 16.08 -0.51
N PHE A 401 -9.24 15.47 0.15
CA PHE A 401 -10.23 14.59 -0.48
C PHE A 401 -11.43 15.29 -1.15
N LYS A 402 -11.49 16.63 -1.18
CA LYS A 402 -12.54 17.36 -1.89
C LYS A 402 -12.59 17.03 -3.38
N LYS A 403 -13.78 17.13 -3.97
CA LYS A 403 -13.98 16.95 -5.42
C LYS A 403 -13.36 18.12 -6.18
N VAL A 404 -12.74 17.83 -7.32
CA VAL A 404 -12.24 18.84 -8.27
C VAL A 404 -13.23 18.94 -9.44
N ASP A 405 -13.63 20.17 -9.78
CA ASP A 405 -14.67 20.45 -10.79
C ASP A 405 -14.15 21.19 -12.04
N SER A 406 -12.89 21.62 -12.07
CA SER A 406 -12.25 22.29 -13.21
C SER A 406 -10.82 21.82 -13.48
N TYR A 407 -10.28 22.16 -14.66
CA TYR A 407 -8.94 21.78 -15.11
C TYR A 407 -7.88 22.88 -14.93
N ASP A 408 -8.20 24.03 -14.31
CA ASP A 408 -7.28 25.17 -14.19
C ASP A 408 -6.16 24.89 -13.19
N ASP A 409 -5.01 24.43 -13.71
CA ASP A 409 -3.75 24.09 -13.01
C ASP A 409 -3.07 25.28 -12.29
N HIS A 410 -3.79 26.40 -12.14
CA HIS A 410 -3.35 27.68 -11.56
C HIS A 410 -4.30 28.25 -10.49
N SER A 411 -5.41 27.57 -10.16
CA SER A 411 -6.34 27.98 -9.08
C SER A 411 -6.23 27.06 -7.86
N ASN A 412 -5.78 27.62 -6.73
CA ASN A 412 -5.66 27.05 -5.38
C ASN A 412 -5.35 25.53 -5.25
N MET A 413 -4.06 25.19 -5.11
CA MET A 413 -3.58 23.90 -4.57
C MET A 413 -3.96 23.66 -3.08
N GLU A 414 -4.93 24.39 -2.53
CA GLU A 414 -5.30 24.31 -1.10
C GLU A 414 -6.27 23.16 -0.79
N GLU A 415 -6.97 22.64 -1.81
CA GLU A 415 -8.01 21.63 -1.72
C GLU A 415 -7.94 20.65 -2.91
N GLY A 416 -8.51 19.45 -2.79
CA GLY A 416 -8.58 18.47 -3.89
C GLY A 416 -7.24 17.83 -4.30
N PHE A 417 -6.13 18.14 -3.62
CA PHE A 417 -4.80 17.64 -3.98
C PHE A 417 -4.64 16.11 -3.88
N LEU A 418 -5.53 15.41 -3.17
CA LEU A 418 -5.63 13.94 -3.11
C LEU A 418 -6.63 13.35 -4.12
N PHE A 419 -7.10 14.14 -5.11
CA PHE A 419 -7.98 13.65 -6.17
C PHE A 419 -7.20 12.80 -7.18
N ALA A 420 -6.95 11.54 -6.80
CA ALA A 420 -6.20 10.58 -7.60
C ALA A 420 -6.95 10.20 -8.88
N ARG A 421 -6.28 10.29 -10.04
CA ARG A 421 -6.80 9.84 -11.34
C ARG A 421 -5.76 8.97 -12.06
N PRO A 422 -6.16 7.88 -12.71
CA PRO A 422 -5.34 7.11 -13.63
C PRO A 422 -4.59 7.99 -14.65
N TYR A 423 -3.29 7.79 -14.68
CA TYR A 423 -2.31 8.54 -15.46
C TYR A 423 -1.40 7.57 -16.21
N GLU A 424 -0.98 7.96 -17.39
CA GLU A 424 -0.12 7.17 -18.28
C GLU A 424 1.18 7.94 -18.53
N TRP A 425 2.32 7.26 -18.36
CA TRP A 425 3.63 7.73 -18.83
C TRP A 425 4.16 6.73 -19.86
N ARG A 426 4.56 7.22 -21.05
CA ARG A 426 5.17 6.41 -22.11
C ARG A 426 6.61 6.89 -22.33
N LEU A 427 7.58 6.02 -22.08
CA LEU A 427 9.01 6.32 -21.90
C LEU A 427 9.83 5.75 -23.07
N ASN A 428 10.37 6.58 -23.96
CA ASN A 428 11.04 6.10 -25.16
C ASN A 428 12.50 5.67 -24.93
N MET A 429 12.75 4.36 -25.01
CA MET A 429 14.04 3.71 -24.79
C MET A 429 15.09 3.94 -25.86
N LYS A 430 14.75 4.60 -26.98
CA LYS A 430 15.74 5.16 -27.91
C LYS A 430 15.99 6.63 -27.62
N THR A 431 14.98 7.49 -27.74
CA THR A 431 15.13 8.96 -27.74
C THR A 431 15.26 9.59 -26.35
N GLY A 432 14.73 8.95 -25.29
CA GLY A 432 14.62 9.55 -23.96
C GLY A 432 13.39 10.43 -23.77
N GLN A 433 12.55 10.58 -24.80
CA GLN A 433 11.29 11.33 -24.70
C GLN A 433 10.32 10.66 -23.73
N VAL A 434 9.63 11.48 -22.93
CA VAL A 434 8.42 11.10 -22.19
C VAL A 434 7.20 11.71 -22.90
N LYS A 435 6.10 10.94 -22.93
CA LYS A 435 4.74 11.44 -23.17
C LYS A 435 3.91 11.09 -21.95
N GLU A 436 3.10 12.00 -21.44
CA GLU A 436 2.32 11.76 -20.20
C GLU A 436 0.95 12.44 -20.24
N ARG A 437 -0.10 11.76 -19.75
CA ARG A 437 -1.50 12.22 -19.79
C ARG A 437 -2.38 11.57 -18.72
N TYR A 438 -3.50 12.22 -18.39
CA TYR A 438 -4.60 11.56 -17.67
C TYR A 438 -5.32 10.59 -18.62
N LEU A 439 -5.73 9.43 -18.11
CA LEU A 439 -6.49 8.43 -18.85
C LEU A 439 -8.01 8.63 -18.73
N VAL A 440 -8.49 9.30 -17.68
CA VAL A 440 -9.91 9.53 -17.39
C VAL A 440 -10.15 10.98 -16.96
N GLY A 441 -11.37 11.49 -17.16
CA GLY A 441 -11.77 12.86 -16.80
C GLY A 441 -11.91 13.10 -15.29
N LEU A 442 -12.54 14.21 -14.92
CA LEU A 442 -12.80 14.64 -13.54
C LEU A 442 -14.06 14.04 -12.88
N GLN A 443 -14.71 13.03 -13.49
CA GLN A 443 -15.96 12.48 -12.93
C GLN A 443 -15.77 11.88 -11.53
N PHE A 444 -14.66 11.18 -11.31
CA PHE A 444 -14.38 10.46 -10.07
C PHE A 444 -12.89 10.53 -9.71
N SER A 445 -12.59 10.56 -8.42
CA SER A 445 -11.28 10.17 -7.87
C SER A 445 -11.28 8.66 -7.66
N MET A 446 -10.15 7.98 -7.90
CA MET A 446 -10.07 6.53 -7.84
C MET A 446 -8.65 6.01 -7.56
N ASP A 447 -8.57 4.95 -6.77
CA ASP A 447 -7.30 4.33 -6.34
C ASP A 447 -7.50 2.82 -6.12
N PHE A 448 -6.51 2.13 -5.56
CA PHE A 448 -6.43 0.66 -5.45
C PHE A 448 -6.75 -0.01 -6.80
N PRO A 449 -5.88 0.19 -7.81
CA PRO A 449 -6.08 -0.37 -9.13
C PRO A 449 -5.84 -1.89 -9.15
N ILE A 450 -6.58 -2.57 -10.01
CA ILE A 450 -6.66 -4.02 -10.15
C ILE A 450 -6.65 -4.35 -11.65
N ILE A 451 -5.99 -5.45 -12.03
CA ILE A 451 -6.03 -6.02 -13.38
C ILE A 451 -6.28 -7.53 -13.28
N ASN A 452 -6.58 -8.18 -14.41
CA ASN A 452 -6.41 -9.62 -14.52
C ASN A 452 -4.91 -9.95 -14.36
N HIS A 453 -4.55 -10.63 -13.27
CA HIS A 453 -3.15 -10.85 -12.88
C HIS A 453 -2.33 -11.63 -13.94
N ASN A 454 -2.99 -12.37 -14.83
CA ASN A 454 -2.34 -13.04 -15.97
C ASN A 454 -1.70 -12.06 -16.97
N PHE A 455 -2.04 -10.78 -16.90
CA PHE A 455 -1.55 -9.70 -17.75
C PHE A 455 -0.59 -8.75 -17.02
N THR A 456 -0.16 -9.07 -15.79
CA THR A 456 0.89 -8.31 -15.08
C THR A 456 2.17 -8.29 -15.92
N GLY A 457 2.62 -7.08 -16.28
CA GLY A 457 3.79 -6.87 -17.12
C GLY A 457 3.57 -6.99 -18.63
N LEU A 458 2.33 -7.25 -19.05
CA LEU A 458 1.88 -7.35 -20.44
C LEU A 458 0.89 -6.23 -20.77
N LYS A 459 0.65 -5.92 -22.05
CA LYS A 459 -0.31 -4.88 -22.44
C LYS A 459 -1.74 -5.28 -22.05
N THR A 460 -2.31 -4.62 -21.05
CA THR A 460 -3.70 -4.76 -20.63
C THR A 460 -4.64 -3.89 -21.46
N LYS A 461 -5.79 -4.46 -21.83
CA LYS A 461 -6.95 -3.81 -22.42
C LYS A 461 -7.88 -3.20 -21.36
N TYR A 462 -7.88 -3.75 -20.16
CA TYR A 462 -8.77 -3.38 -19.07
C TYR A 462 -8.02 -3.19 -17.75
N ALA A 463 -8.53 -2.27 -16.95
CA ALA A 463 -8.17 -2.14 -15.54
C ALA A 463 -9.43 -1.83 -14.73
N TYR A 464 -9.34 -2.02 -13.42
CA TYR A 464 -10.39 -1.72 -12.47
C TYR A 464 -9.83 -0.90 -11.31
N THR A 465 -10.67 -0.11 -10.64
CA THR A 465 -10.27 0.75 -9.51
C THR A 465 -11.41 0.88 -8.51
N GLN A 466 -11.07 1.12 -7.24
CA GLN A 466 -12.04 1.53 -6.22
C GLN A 466 -12.29 3.04 -6.33
N LEU A 467 -13.56 3.45 -6.40
CA LEU A 467 -13.98 4.85 -6.59
C LEU A 467 -14.05 5.59 -5.26
N VAL A 468 -13.21 6.62 -5.08
CA VAL A 468 -13.17 7.45 -3.86
C VAL A 468 -14.45 8.26 -3.74
N HIS A 469 -15.19 8.07 -2.64
CA HIS A 469 -16.36 8.86 -2.33
C HIS A 469 -15.92 10.17 -1.64
N SER A 470 -15.61 11.20 -2.45
CA SER A 470 -14.97 12.45 -2.01
C SER A 470 -15.64 13.09 -0.79
N HIS A 471 -16.98 13.15 -0.75
CA HIS A 471 -17.69 13.77 0.38
C HIS A 471 -17.50 13.00 1.70
N ALA A 472 -17.71 11.68 1.70
CA ALA A 472 -17.54 10.87 2.90
C ALA A 472 -16.06 10.73 3.31
N SER A 473 -15.15 10.75 2.34
CA SER A 473 -13.70 10.75 2.59
C SER A 473 -13.25 12.06 3.24
N SER A 474 -13.77 13.19 2.73
CA SER A 474 -13.57 14.51 3.33
C SER A 474 -14.14 14.57 4.76
N ALA A 475 -15.37 14.10 4.99
CA ALA A 475 -16.01 14.10 6.30
C ALA A 475 -15.39 13.12 7.33
N ALA A 476 -14.63 12.12 6.88
CA ALA A 476 -13.89 11.20 7.74
C ALA A 476 -12.43 11.60 7.97
N GLY A 477 -11.85 12.48 7.13
CA GLY A 477 -10.39 12.71 7.09
C GLY A 477 -9.60 11.45 6.69
N MET A 478 -10.27 10.48 6.05
CA MET A 478 -9.75 9.15 5.70
C MET A 478 -10.46 8.67 4.43
N VAL A 479 -9.76 7.97 3.55
CA VAL A 479 -10.33 7.56 2.25
C VAL A 479 -11.43 6.49 2.42
N LYS A 480 -12.56 6.68 1.72
CA LYS A 480 -13.66 5.70 1.63
C LYS A 480 -14.04 5.47 0.17
N TYR A 481 -14.29 4.21 -0.22
CA TYR A 481 -14.57 3.86 -1.61
C TYR A 481 -16.04 3.48 -1.83
N GLY A 482 -16.81 4.35 -2.51
CA GLY A 482 -18.26 4.21 -2.72
C GLY A 482 -18.67 3.44 -3.98
N GLY A 483 -17.72 2.82 -4.69
CA GLY A 483 -18.00 2.04 -5.88
C GLY A 483 -16.76 1.40 -6.50
N LEU A 484 -16.96 0.71 -7.62
CA LEU A 484 -15.92 0.16 -8.47
C LEU A 484 -16.04 0.76 -9.88
N ALA A 485 -14.91 0.96 -10.57
CA ALA A 485 -14.91 1.32 -11.99
C ALA A 485 -14.08 0.33 -12.82
N LYS A 486 -14.41 0.27 -14.11
CA LYS A 486 -13.70 -0.42 -15.19
C LYS A 486 -13.22 0.64 -16.18
N LEU A 487 -11.96 0.53 -16.58
CA LEU A 487 -11.31 1.40 -17.53
C LEU A 487 -11.03 0.62 -18.82
N CYS A 488 -11.54 1.09 -19.94
CA CYS A 488 -11.28 0.51 -21.27
C CYS A 488 -10.04 1.17 -21.87
N LEU A 489 -8.87 0.56 -21.67
CA LEU A 489 -7.56 1.15 -21.97
C LEU A 489 -7.18 1.14 -23.45
N GLN A 490 -7.90 0.38 -24.28
CA GLN A 490 -7.67 0.30 -25.73
C GLN A 490 -7.97 1.63 -26.43
N ASP A 491 -7.19 1.94 -27.48
CA ASP A 491 -7.24 3.24 -28.17
C ASP A 491 -8.57 3.55 -28.86
N ASN A 492 -9.31 2.53 -29.29
CA ASN A 492 -10.63 2.72 -29.94
C ASN A 492 -11.78 3.00 -28.95
N ASN A 493 -11.54 2.99 -27.63
CA ASN A 493 -12.56 3.19 -26.59
C ASN A 493 -12.44 4.57 -25.93
N VAL A 494 -12.64 5.62 -26.72
CA VAL A 494 -12.62 7.03 -26.25
C VAL A 494 -14.03 7.50 -25.84
N GLN A 495 -14.10 8.35 -24.82
CA GLN A 495 -15.26 9.17 -24.49
C GLN A 495 -14.88 10.66 -24.61
N PHE A 496 -15.59 11.38 -25.48
CA PHE A 496 -15.55 12.84 -25.47
C PHE A 496 -16.41 13.37 -24.31
N LEU A 497 -15.90 14.36 -23.58
CA LEU A 497 -16.62 15.00 -22.48
C LEU A 497 -17.01 16.42 -22.90
N GLU A 498 -18.27 16.59 -23.30
CA GLU A 498 -18.86 17.91 -23.49
C GLU A 498 -18.91 18.64 -22.14
N GLY A 499 -18.20 19.76 -22.00
CA GLY A 499 -18.17 20.48 -20.72
C GLY A 499 -17.20 21.67 -20.60
N THR A 500 -16.14 21.75 -21.41
CA THR A 500 -15.27 22.93 -21.43
C THR A 500 -15.99 24.10 -22.10
N GLN A 501 -16.47 25.06 -21.30
CA GLN A 501 -16.96 26.34 -21.83
C GLN A 501 -15.82 27.08 -22.56
N ASN A 502 -16.19 27.96 -23.50
CA ASN A 502 -15.28 28.68 -24.42
C ASN A 502 -14.57 27.82 -25.48
N GLY A 503 -15.34 27.08 -26.30
CA GLY A 503 -15.23 27.03 -27.78
C GLY A 503 -13.93 26.62 -28.51
N GLU A 504 -12.78 26.61 -27.87
CA GLU A 504 -11.44 26.39 -28.43
C GLU A 504 -10.67 25.32 -27.63
N GLY A 505 -11.41 24.38 -27.03
CA GLY A 505 -10.84 23.27 -26.28
C GLY A 505 -10.06 22.32 -27.20
N SER A 506 -8.77 22.15 -26.96
CA SER A 506 -7.99 21.03 -27.49
C SER A 506 -8.56 19.73 -26.95
N GLY A 507 -9.27 18.96 -27.78
CA GLY A 507 -10.03 17.78 -27.33
C GLY A 507 -9.12 16.68 -26.78
N GLU A 508 -9.00 16.58 -25.46
CA GLU A 508 -8.33 15.46 -24.79
C GLU A 508 -9.20 14.20 -24.88
N GLU A 509 -8.65 13.14 -25.49
CA GLU A 509 -9.30 11.84 -25.61
C GLU A 509 -9.15 11.02 -24.33
N TYR A 510 -10.18 11.05 -23.47
CA TYR A 510 -10.25 10.19 -22.28
C TYR A 510 -10.77 8.79 -22.63
N ARG A 511 -10.30 7.78 -21.88
CA ARG A 511 -10.76 6.40 -22.00
C ARG A 511 -12.19 6.25 -21.45
N LYS A 512 -12.97 5.39 -22.11
CA LYS A 512 -14.29 4.99 -21.63
C LYS A 512 -14.19 4.37 -20.24
N ILE A 513 -15.02 4.89 -19.32
CA ILE A 513 -15.27 4.28 -18.02
C ILE A 513 -16.68 3.68 -17.94
N GLU A 514 -16.79 2.57 -17.20
CA GLU A 514 -18.04 1.96 -16.74
C GLU A 514 -17.91 1.73 -15.23
N TYR A 515 -19.00 1.82 -14.46
CA TYR A 515 -18.91 1.80 -13.00
C TYR A 515 -20.09 1.14 -12.30
N HIS A 516 -19.82 0.66 -11.09
CA HIS A 516 -20.78 0.10 -10.12
C HIS A 516 -20.74 0.97 -8.87
N MET A 517 -21.77 1.78 -8.64
CA MET A 517 -21.91 2.50 -7.37
C MET A 517 -22.59 1.58 -6.34
N PHE A 518 -22.12 1.61 -5.10
CA PHE A 518 -22.84 0.98 -4.00
C PHE A 518 -24.02 1.87 -3.54
N PRO A 519 -24.92 1.37 -2.68
CA PRO A 519 -25.93 2.20 -2.02
C PRO A 519 -25.30 3.33 -1.18
N GLU A 520 -26.13 4.26 -0.71
CA GLU A 520 -25.71 5.32 0.21
C GLU A 520 -25.05 4.73 1.48
N ASN A 521 -24.10 5.48 2.05
CA ASN A 521 -23.24 5.10 3.19
C ASN A 521 -22.66 3.67 3.12
N THR A 522 -22.44 3.16 1.91
CA THR A 522 -21.93 1.80 1.66
C THR A 522 -20.59 1.88 0.94
N PHE A 523 -19.55 1.33 1.56
CA PHE A 523 -18.16 1.51 1.12
C PHE A 523 -17.41 0.18 1.10
N CYS A 524 -16.44 0.04 0.20
CA CYS A 524 -15.64 -1.19 0.05
C CYS A 524 -14.15 -1.01 0.32
N THR A 525 -13.45 -2.13 0.55
CA THR A 525 -11.98 -2.25 0.59
C THR A 525 -11.53 -3.64 0.13
N GLY A 526 -10.27 -3.79 -0.30
CA GLY A 526 -9.69 -5.09 -0.64
C GLY A 526 -10.14 -5.70 -1.97
N ALA A 527 -10.77 -4.93 -2.87
CA ALA A 527 -11.29 -5.44 -4.13
C ALA A 527 -10.23 -6.19 -4.97
N SER A 528 -10.62 -7.32 -5.57
CA SER A 528 -9.76 -8.21 -6.36
C SER A 528 -10.48 -8.71 -7.61
N PHE A 529 -9.73 -9.07 -8.66
CA PHE A 529 -10.23 -9.71 -9.86
C PHE A 529 -10.01 -11.22 -9.79
N VAL A 530 -11.06 -12.00 -10.06
CA VAL A 530 -11.05 -13.46 -10.13
C VAL A 530 -11.33 -13.90 -11.56
N ALA A 531 -10.38 -14.53 -12.22
CA ALA A 531 -10.58 -15.06 -13.57
C ALA A 531 -11.59 -16.23 -13.55
N LYS A 532 -12.47 -16.30 -14.54
CA LYS A 532 -13.40 -17.43 -14.71
C LYS A 532 -12.65 -18.71 -15.05
N GLN A 533 -13.17 -19.86 -14.61
CA GLN A 533 -12.67 -21.15 -15.08
C GLN A 533 -12.85 -21.25 -16.60
N GLY A 534 -11.76 -21.39 -17.35
CA GLY A 534 -11.79 -21.39 -18.83
C GLY A 534 -11.99 -20.01 -19.48
N SER A 535 -11.65 -18.91 -18.78
CA SER A 535 -11.67 -17.54 -19.32
C SER A 535 -10.87 -17.39 -20.63
N VAL A 536 -11.39 -16.57 -21.56
CA VAL A 536 -10.80 -16.35 -22.89
C VAL A 536 -10.43 -14.89 -23.12
N ASP A 537 -11.34 -13.96 -22.78
CA ASP A 537 -11.04 -12.53 -22.77
C ASP A 537 -10.39 -12.10 -21.45
N GLU A 538 -9.66 -10.99 -21.52
CA GLU A 538 -8.97 -10.39 -20.36
C GLU A 538 -9.94 -10.00 -19.22
N ASP A 539 -11.19 -9.64 -19.55
CA ASP A 539 -12.26 -9.29 -18.61
C ASP A 539 -13.28 -10.43 -18.35
N ASP A 540 -13.00 -11.67 -18.76
CA ASP A 540 -13.77 -12.85 -18.35
C ASP A 540 -13.49 -13.20 -16.89
N GLY A 541 -14.08 -12.41 -15.99
CA GLY A 541 -13.85 -12.53 -14.56
C GLY A 541 -15.00 -12.00 -13.70
N TRP A 542 -14.73 -12.03 -12.41
CA TRP A 542 -15.56 -11.51 -11.34
C TRP A 542 -14.74 -10.51 -10.53
N LEU A 543 -15.32 -9.34 -10.21
CA LEU A 543 -14.77 -8.47 -9.17
C LEU A 543 -15.38 -8.92 -7.84
N ILE A 544 -14.52 -9.19 -6.86
CA ILE A 544 -14.92 -9.55 -5.50
C ILE A 544 -14.38 -8.51 -4.52
N THR A 545 -15.20 -8.04 -3.58
CA THR A 545 -14.80 -6.99 -2.63
C THR A 545 -15.52 -7.10 -1.29
N PHE A 546 -14.87 -6.69 -0.19
CA PHE A 546 -15.51 -6.54 1.12
C PHE A 546 -16.24 -5.21 1.16
N VAL A 547 -17.52 -5.23 1.51
CA VAL A 547 -18.43 -4.07 1.54
C VAL A 547 -19.01 -3.91 2.93
N HIS A 548 -19.04 -2.69 3.44
CA HIS A 548 -19.65 -2.33 4.72
C HIS A 548 -20.68 -1.22 4.50
N ASN A 549 -21.88 -1.36 5.09
CA ASN A 549 -22.90 -0.32 5.12
C ASN A 549 -22.94 0.29 6.53
N GLU A 550 -22.61 1.58 6.64
CA GLU A 550 -22.45 2.27 7.93
C GLU A 550 -23.78 2.56 8.64
N ASP A 551 -24.91 2.64 7.92
CA ASP A 551 -26.24 2.87 8.51
C ASP A 551 -26.75 1.65 9.29
N THR A 552 -26.54 0.45 8.72
CA THR A 552 -26.95 -0.84 9.31
C THR A 552 -25.84 -1.51 10.12
N ASN A 553 -24.61 -1.01 10.03
CA ASN A 553 -23.40 -1.61 10.58
C ASN A 553 -23.17 -3.07 10.10
N THR A 554 -23.69 -3.43 8.93
CA THR A 554 -23.54 -4.78 8.36
C THR A 554 -22.39 -4.86 7.36
N SER A 555 -21.80 -6.04 7.23
CA SER A 555 -20.70 -6.31 6.29
C SER A 555 -21.02 -7.50 5.40
N GLU A 556 -20.73 -7.35 4.12
CA GLU A 556 -21.04 -8.32 3.06
C GLU A 556 -19.86 -8.44 2.10
N VAL A 557 -19.78 -9.53 1.34
CA VAL A 557 -18.92 -9.63 0.16
C VAL A 557 -19.79 -9.53 -1.08
N TYR A 558 -19.44 -8.61 -1.98
CA TYR A 558 -20.11 -8.41 -3.27
C TYR A 558 -19.31 -9.12 -4.35
N ILE A 559 -20.02 -9.79 -5.27
CA ILE A 559 -19.46 -10.34 -6.52
C ILE A 559 -20.12 -9.61 -7.69
N VAL A 560 -19.33 -9.00 -8.57
CA VAL A 560 -19.80 -8.20 -9.73
C VAL A 560 -19.20 -8.76 -11.02
N ASP A 561 -19.97 -8.79 -12.11
CA ASP A 561 -19.50 -9.23 -13.44
C ASP A 561 -18.42 -8.25 -13.96
N ALA A 562 -17.16 -8.71 -14.12
CA ALA A 562 -16.06 -7.85 -14.53
C ALA A 562 -16.15 -7.43 -16.01
N LYS A 563 -16.93 -8.17 -16.82
CA LYS A 563 -17.27 -7.79 -18.20
C LYS A 563 -18.39 -6.74 -18.21
N LYS A 564 -19.39 -6.87 -17.34
CA LYS A 564 -20.61 -6.03 -17.26
C LYS A 564 -20.71 -5.21 -15.96
N ILE A 565 -19.66 -4.49 -15.57
CA ILE A 565 -19.54 -3.89 -14.22
C ILE A 565 -20.75 -3.06 -13.76
N SER A 566 -21.42 -2.34 -14.66
CA SER A 566 -22.61 -1.52 -14.35
C SER A 566 -23.92 -2.29 -14.15
N SER A 567 -23.89 -3.63 -14.08
CA SER A 567 -25.02 -4.42 -13.56
C SER A 567 -25.08 -4.36 -12.04
N GLU A 568 -26.18 -4.87 -11.46
CA GLU A 568 -26.20 -5.23 -10.05
C GLU A 568 -25.16 -6.34 -9.74
N ALA A 569 -24.81 -6.49 -8.46
CA ALA A 569 -23.89 -7.52 -8.00
C ALA A 569 -24.55 -8.91 -8.12
N VAL A 570 -23.95 -9.82 -8.88
CA VAL A 570 -24.49 -11.17 -9.15
C VAL A 570 -24.62 -12.02 -7.89
N ALA A 571 -23.87 -11.71 -6.84
CA ALA A 571 -24.09 -12.24 -5.50
C ALA A 571 -23.75 -11.19 -4.43
N LYS A 572 -24.49 -11.22 -3.31
CA LYS A 572 -24.11 -10.55 -2.05
C LYS A 572 -24.16 -11.56 -0.91
N ILE A 573 -23.05 -11.67 -0.18
CA ILE A 573 -22.84 -12.70 0.85
C ILE A 573 -22.63 -11.98 2.20
N ARG A 574 -23.61 -12.06 3.09
CA ARG A 574 -23.56 -11.42 4.41
C ARG A 574 -22.65 -12.19 5.36
N LEU A 575 -21.78 -11.43 6.03
CA LEU A 575 -20.80 -11.94 6.98
C LEU A 575 -21.39 -11.95 8.41
N PRO A 576 -20.88 -12.82 9.31
CA PRO A 576 -21.43 -12.99 10.66
C PRO A 576 -21.07 -11.84 11.61
N CYS A 577 -20.10 -11.00 11.27
CA CYS A 577 -19.66 -9.86 12.05
C CYS A 577 -19.27 -8.68 11.14
N ARG A 578 -18.92 -7.54 11.75
CA ARG A 578 -18.39 -6.37 11.06
C ARG A 578 -16.99 -6.65 10.52
N VAL A 579 -16.71 -6.21 9.30
CA VAL A 579 -15.36 -6.18 8.73
C VAL A 579 -14.89 -4.71 8.67
N PRO A 580 -13.86 -4.32 9.45
CA PRO A 580 -13.26 -2.99 9.36
C PRO A 580 -12.76 -2.68 7.95
N TYR A 581 -12.54 -1.40 7.64
CA TYR A 581 -11.80 -1.03 6.43
C TYR A 581 -10.35 -1.54 6.51
N GLY A 582 -9.85 -2.10 5.42
CA GLY A 582 -8.48 -2.59 5.28
C GLY A 582 -7.86 -2.17 3.96
N PHE A 583 -6.73 -2.76 3.59
CA PHE A 583 -5.97 -2.34 2.41
C PHE A 583 -6.16 -3.33 1.25
N HIS A 584 -5.14 -4.13 0.94
CA HIS A 584 -5.15 -5.02 -0.21
C HIS A 584 -5.82 -6.37 0.10
N GLY A 585 -6.53 -6.88 -0.90
CA GLY A 585 -7.12 -8.21 -0.89
C GLY A 585 -6.78 -8.96 -2.16
N ALA A 586 -6.86 -10.28 -2.08
CA ALA A 586 -6.50 -11.22 -3.12
C ALA A 586 -7.51 -12.38 -3.16
N TYR A 587 -7.52 -13.13 -4.25
CA TYR A 587 -8.24 -14.39 -4.35
C TYR A 587 -7.24 -15.53 -4.52
N MET A 588 -7.12 -16.39 -3.51
CA MET A 588 -6.25 -17.56 -3.52
C MET A 588 -7.05 -18.74 -4.04
N HIS A 589 -6.65 -19.33 -5.17
CA HIS A 589 -7.32 -20.51 -5.71
C HIS A 589 -7.08 -21.74 -4.82
N ALA A 590 -8.08 -22.63 -4.73
CA ALA A 590 -7.87 -23.94 -4.14
C ALA A 590 -6.83 -24.75 -4.93
N SER A 591 -5.95 -25.46 -4.21
CA SER A 591 -4.76 -26.18 -4.71
C SER A 591 -5.00 -27.68 -4.93
#